data_AF-A0A452UYY2-F1
#
_entry.id   AF-A0A452UYY2-F1
#
_cell.length_a   1.000
_cell.length_b   1.000
_cell.length_c   1.000
_cell.angle_alpha   90.00
_cell.angle_beta   90.00
_cell.angle_gamma   90.00
#
_symmetry.space_group_name_H-M   'P 1'
#
loop_
_entity.id
_entity.type
_entity.pdbx_description
1 polymer ?
#
loop_
_entity_poly.entity_id
_entity_poly.type
_entity_poly.pdbx_seq_one_letter_code
_entity_poly.pdbx_strand_id
1 'polypeptide(L)'
;MAGSSNVPHKTSLPEGIRVGTVMRIRGVVPDKAGRFYVNLLCSEVPGSEAALHFNPRLDESTVVFNTLEQGAWGREERGSGIPFQHGQPFDVLLIATEEGFKVGPSHFVKRLPSARVMIPGSWDRVSHGAPCSAGSLLLPLTLPFPLLCSLFLCQINT
;
A
#
# COMPACT_ATOMS: atom_id res chain seq x y z
N MET A 1 -15.36 -18.75 -1.40
CA MET A 1 -14.21 -19.65 -1.13
C MET A 1 -12.96 -18.92 -1.61
N ALA A 2 -12.03 -18.56 -0.70
CA ALA A 2 -10.76 -17.98 -1.13
C ALA A 2 -9.89 -19.13 -1.68
N GLY A 3 -9.68 -19.15 -3.00
CA GLY A 3 -8.87 -20.19 -3.65
C GLY A 3 -7.39 -20.07 -3.26
N SER A 4 -6.68 -21.19 -3.21
CA SER A 4 -5.22 -21.21 -3.14
C SER A 4 -4.67 -20.58 -4.41
N SER A 5 -3.86 -19.52 -4.28
CA SER A 5 -3.21 -18.86 -5.42
C SER A 5 -1.74 -19.24 -5.49
N ASN A 6 -1.23 -19.43 -6.69
CA ASN A 6 0.20 -19.68 -6.91
C ASN A 6 1.01 -18.42 -6.59
N VAL A 7 2.23 -18.62 -6.07
CA VAL A 7 3.20 -17.55 -5.82
C VAL A 7 4.24 -17.56 -6.96
N PRO A 8 4.51 -16.42 -7.64
CA PRO A 8 4.00 -15.09 -7.32
C PRO A 8 2.53 -14.90 -7.66
N HIS A 9 1.79 -14.27 -6.74
CA HIS A 9 0.39 -13.93 -6.92
C HIS A 9 0.23 -12.45 -7.24
N LYS A 10 -0.71 -12.14 -8.14
CA LYS A 10 -1.08 -10.80 -8.55
C LYS A 10 -2.61 -10.75 -8.65
N THR A 11 -3.23 -9.79 -7.98
CA THR A 11 -4.68 -9.54 -8.10
C THR A 11 -4.98 -8.06 -8.09
N SER A 12 -5.84 -7.63 -9.02
CA SER A 12 -6.29 -6.25 -9.15
C SER A 12 -7.42 -5.97 -8.15
N LEU A 13 -7.47 -4.74 -7.62
CA LEU A 13 -8.54 -4.26 -6.73
C LEU A 13 -9.35 -3.17 -7.45
N PRO A 14 -10.41 -3.53 -8.21
CA PRO A 14 -11.14 -2.62 -9.10
C PRO A 14 -11.82 -1.44 -8.39
N GLU A 15 -12.16 -1.60 -7.11
CA GLU A 15 -12.79 -0.55 -6.31
C GLU A 15 -11.78 0.34 -5.58
N GLY A 16 -10.49 0.02 -5.70
CA GLY A 16 -9.43 0.67 -4.97
C GLY A 16 -9.36 0.23 -3.50
N ILE A 17 -8.61 0.99 -2.71
CA ILE A 17 -8.50 0.83 -1.27
C ILE A 17 -8.96 2.14 -0.62
N ARG A 18 -9.89 2.06 0.33
CA ARG A 18 -10.44 3.22 1.06
C ARG A 18 -10.10 3.10 2.54
N VAL A 19 -10.25 4.19 3.30
CA VAL A 19 -10.16 4.12 4.77
C VAL A 19 -11.15 3.08 5.27
N GLY A 20 -10.69 2.20 6.16
CA GLY A 20 -11.47 1.08 6.69
C GLY A 20 -11.41 -0.18 5.82
N THR A 21 -10.80 -0.16 4.63
CA THR A 21 -10.55 -1.39 3.86
C THR A 21 -9.60 -2.30 4.64
N VAL A 22 -10.01 -3.55 4.84
CA VAL A 22 -9.22 -4.60 5.49
C VAL A 22 -8.88 -5.66 4.46
N MET A 23 -7.59 -5.85 4.19
CA MET A 23 -7.09 -6.96 3.38
C MET A 23 -6.47 -8.02 4.29
N ARG A 24 -6.92 -9.26 4.15
CA ARG A 24 -6.42 -10.39 4.91
C ARG A 24 -5.57 -11.29 4.02
N ILE A 25 -4.34 -11.54 4.44
CA ILE A 25 -3.37 -12.35 3.72
C ILE A 25 -3.02 -13.56 4.57
N ARG A 26 -3.27 -14.74 4.03
CA ARG A 26 -2.93 -16.01 4.66
C ARG A 26 -2.00 -16.79 3.76
N GLY A 27 -1.01 -17.43 4.34
CA GLY A 27 -0.04 -18.23 3.60
C GLY A 27 0.80 -19.07 4.53
N VAL A 28 1.79 -19.76 3.96
CA VAL A 28 2.81 -20.51 4.70
C VAL A 28 4.16 -19.98 4.22
N VAL A 29 5.08 -19.72 5.15
CA VAL A 29 6.43 -19.32 4.78
C VAL A 29 7.21 -20.55 4.33
N PRO A 30 7.80 -20.58 3.12
CA PRO A 30 8.60 -21.72 2.69
C PRO A 30 9.82 -21.94 3.62
N ASP A 31 10.21 -23.22 3.79
CA ASP A 31 11.28 -23.62 4.73
C ASP A 31 12.64 -22.95 4.46
N LYS A 32 12.86 -22.50 3.22
CA LYS A 32 14.14 -21.89 2.78
C LYS A 32 14.00 -20.41 2.39
N ALA A 33 12.85 -19.77 2.66
CA ALA A 33 12.61 -18.40 2.25
C ALA A 33 13.33 -17.40 3.15
N GLY A 34 14.38 -16.75 2.66
CA GLY A 34 15.05 -15.67 3.41
C GLY A 34 14.13 -14.47 3.65
N ARG A 35 13.24 -14.17 2.70
CA ARG A 35 12.32 -13.04 2.73
C ARG A 35 11.12 -13.29 1.84
N PHE A 36 10.02 -12.61 2.11
CA PHE A 36 8.91 -12.51 1.17
C PHE A 36 8.37 -11.09 1.19
N TYR A 37 7.59 -10.69 0.20
CA TYR A 37 6.98 -9.36 0.20
C TYR A 37 5.59 -9.33 -0.38
N VAL A 38 4.83 -8.33 0.07
CA VAL A 38 3.53 -7.92 -0.42
C VAL A 38 3.62 -6.47 -0.84
N ASN A 39 3.36 -6.20 -2.12
CA ASN A 39 3.26 -4.83 -2.63
C ASN A 39 1.81 -4.44 -2.85
N LEU A 40 1.45 -3.20 -2.49
CA LEU A 40 0.26 -2.52 -3.00
C LEU A 40 0.72 -1.53 -4.06
N LEU A 41 0.60 -1.93 -5.33
CA LEU A 41 1.02 -1.11 -6.46
C LEU A 41 -0.08 -0.12 -6.86
N CYS A 42 0.29 1.06 -7.36
CA CYS A 42 -0.67 2.06 -7.82
C CYS A 42 -1.24 1.76 -9.22
N SER A 43 -0.61 0.87 -9.99
CA SER A 43 -1.05 0.43 -11.32
C SER A 43 -0.44 -0.92 -11.68
N GLU A 44 -0.91 -1.52 -12.77
CA GLU A 44 -0.37 -2.77 -13.32
C GLU A 44 0.87 -2.57 -14.22
N VAL A 45 1.22 -1.32 -14.51
CA VAL A 45 2.32 -0.99 -15.43
C VAL A 45 3.66 -1.42 -14.82
N PRO A 46 4.58 -2.03 -15.61
CA PRO A 46 5.93 -2.30 -15.15
C PRO A 46 6.62 -1.03 -14.63
N GLY A 47 7.20 -1.11 -13.43
CA GLY A 47 7.80 0.05 -12.76
C GLY A 47 6.78 0.95 -12.04
N SER A 48 5.53 0.51 -11.88
CA SER A 48 4.54 1.22 -11.06
C SER A 48 5.07 1.52 -9.66
N GLU A 49 4.67 2.68 -9.16
CA GLU A 49 4.84 3.06 -7.75
C GLU A 49 4.20 2.01 -6.83
N ALA A 50 4.79 1.86 -5.64
CA ALA A 50 4.27 1.03 -4.56
C ALA A 50 3.85 1.92 -3.39
N ALA A 51 2.54 2.00 -3.16
CA ALA A 51 1.97 2.70 -2.01
C ALA A 51 2.34 2.00 -0.69
N LEU A 52 2.55 0.69 -0.72
CA LEU A 52 3.06 -0.08 0.40
C LEU A 52 3.94 -1.21 -0.12
N HIS A 53 5.14 -1.33 0.43
CA HIS A 53 5.96 -2.53 0.36
C HIS A 53 6.07 -3.11 1.76
N PHE A 54 5.40 -4.23 2.01
CA PHE A 54 5.52 -5.00 3.23
C PHE A 54 6.45 -6.17 2.99
N ASN A 55 7.62 -6.19 3.63
CA ASN A 55 8.67 -7.16 3.36
C ASN A 55 9.22 -7.79 4.65
N PRO A 56 8.60 -8.88 5.13
CA PRO A 56 9.20 -9.74 6.12
C PRO A 56 10.52 -10.34 5.62
N ARG A 57 11.59 -10.11 6.40
CA ARG A 57 12.95 -10.59 6.18
C ARG A 57 13.34 -11.52 7.33
N LEU A 58 13.20 -12.83 7.11
CA LEU A 58 13.49 -13.85 8.11
C LEU A 58 14.99 -13.94 8.39
N ASP A 59 15.82 -13.74 7.37
CA ASP A 59 17.27 -13.64 7.45
C ASP A 59 17.77 -12.48 8.32
N GLU A 60 17.07 -11.34 8.31
CA GLU A 60 17.36 -10.17 9.15
C GLU A 60 16.52 -10.12 10.45
N SER A 61 15.61 -11.09 10.66
CA SER A 61 14.68 -11.12 11.80
C SER A 61 13.86 -9.84 12.00
N THR A 62 13.44 -9.21 10.89
CA THR A 62 12.71 -7.94 10.91
C THR A 62 11.65 -7.89 9.81
N VAL A 63 10.70 -6.96 9.96
CA VAL A 63 9.76 -6.60 8.90
C VAL A 63 10.15 -5.22 8.40
N VAL A 64 10.45 -5.13 7.11
CA VAL A 64 10.71 -3.85 6.45
C VAL A 64 9.45 -3.35 5.78
N PHE A 65 9.22 -2.05 5.93
CA PHE A 65 8.19 -1.33 5.21
C PHE A 65 8.82 -0.20 4.40
N ASN A 66 8.29 0.04 3.20
CA ASN A 66 8.73 1.16 2.37
C ASN A 66 7.64 1.61 1.39
N THR A 67 7.90 2.72 0.70
CA THR A 67 7.17 3.18 -0.48
C THR A 67 8.14 3.26 -1.66
N LEU A 68 7.63 3.04 -2.86
CA LEU A 68 8.36 3.24 -4.12
C LEU A 68 7.70 4.38 -4.86
N GLU A 69 8.38 5.51 -4.99
CA GLU A 69 7.87 6.72 -5.64
C GLU A 69 8.85 7.16 -6.73
N GLN A 70 8.35 7.48 -7.92
CA GLN A 70 9.17 7.93 -9.06
C GLN A 70 10.36 6.98 -9.36
N GLY A 71 10.17 5.68 -9.15
CA GLY A 71 11.20 4.66 -9.36
C GLY A 71 12.27 4.57 -8.27
N ALA A 72 12.15 5.32 -7.17
CA ALA A 72 13.08 5.29 -6.04
C ALA A 72 12.41 4.81 -4.75
N TRP A 73 13.09 3.91 -4.04
CA TRP A 73 12.67 3.49 -2.71
C TRP A 73 12.85 4.62 -1.70
N GLY A 74 11.84 4.83 -0.88
CA GLY A 74 11.92 5.77 0.23
C GLY A 74 12.79 5.29 1.38
N ARG A 75 12.71 6.00 2.51
CA ARG A 75 13.36 5.59 3.75
C ARG A 75 12.65 4.37 4.35
N GLU A 76 13.39 3.28 4.51
CA GLU A 76 12.89 2.07 5.16
C GLU A 76 12.45 2.33 6.61
N GLU A 77 11.34 1.71 6.97
CA GLU A 77 10.86 1.61 8.34
C GLU A 77 10.89 0.15 8.77
N ARG A 78 11.40 -0.10 9.97
CA ARG A 78 11.62 -1.45 10.48
C ARG A 78 10.71 -1.71 11.67
N GLY A 79 9.97 -2.82 11.62
CA GLY A 79 9.22 -3.34 12.75
C GLY A 79 10.13 -3.93 13.82
N SER A 80 9.64 -3.96 15.06
CA SER A 80 10.29 -4.66 16.17
C SER A 80 10.08 -6.16 16.06
N GLY A 81 11.09 -6.89 15.59
CA GLY A 81 11.06 -8.34 15.40
C GLY A 81 10.24 -8.81 14.21
N ILE A 82 10.06 -10.13 14.12
CA ILE A 82 9.35 -10.78 13.01
C ILE A 82 8.37 -11.85 13.51
N PRO A 83 7.06 -11.74 13.20
CA PRO A 83 6.05 -12.74 13.59
C PRO A 83 5.91 -13.85 12.53
N PHE A 84 6.99 -14.18 11.80
CA PHE A 84 6.99 -15.17 10.72
C PHE A 84 8.06 -16.22 10.98
N GLN A 85 7.73 -17.48 10.72
CA GLN A 85 8.62 -18.62 10.93
C GLN A 85 8.54 -19.55 9.72
N HIS A 86 9.68 -20.14 9.37
CA HIS A 86 9.78 -21.14 8.30
C HIS A 86 8.83 -22.32 8.54
N GLY A 87 8.16 -22.76 7.48
CA GLY A 87 7.21 -23.86 7.50
C GLY A 87 5.90 -23.56 8.23
N GLN A 88 5.76 -22.38 8.84
CA GLN A 88 4.57 -22.02 9.63
C GLN A 88 3.58 -21.20 8.82
N PRO A 89 2.26 -21.41 9.05
CA PRO A 89 1.24 -20.57 8.49
C PRO A 89 1.27 -19.18 9.15
N PHE A 90 0.86 -18.16 8.40
CA PHE A 90 0.67 -16.81 8.89
C PHE A 90 -0.69 -16.26 8.48
N ASP A 91 -1.15 -15.26 9.24
CA ASP A 91 -2.39 -14.52 9.00
C ASP A 91 -2.16 -13.04 9.29
N VAL A 92 -2.16 -12.22 8.23
CA VAL A 92 -1.83 -10.79 8.30
C VAL A 92 -3.03 -9.97 7.86
N LEU A 93 -3.30 -8.90 8.61
CA LEU A 93 -4.28 -7.88 8.24
C LEU A 93 -3.56 -6.60 7.84
N LEU A 94 -3.83 -6.12 6.63
CA LEU A 94 -3.49 -4.78 6.17
C LEU A 94 -4.76 -3.93 6.25
N ILE A 95 -4.76 -2.91 7.10
CA ILE A 95 -5.91 -2.06 7.34
C ILE A 95 -5.57 -0.65 6.89
N ALA A 96 -6.29 -0.15 5.88
CA ALA A 96 -6.17 1.23 5.44
C ALA A 96 -6.82 2.17 6.47
N THR A 97 -6.11 3.21 6.86
CA THR A 97 -6.54 4.25 7.80
C THR A 97 -6.34 5.63 7.17
N GLU A 98 -6.83 6.67 7.83
CA GLU A 98 -6.59 8.06 7.39
C GLU A 98 -5.09 8.42 7.42
N GLU A 99 -4.31 7.71 8.23
CA GLU A 99 -2.89 7.95 8.46
C GLU A 99 -1.99 6.97 7.70
N GLY A 100 -2.52 6.08 6.86
CA GLY A 100 -1.72 5.08 6.12
C GLY A 100 -2.24 3.65 6.27
N PHE A 101 -1.35 2.69 6.53
CA PHE A 101 -1.70 1.27 6.67
C PHE A 101 -1.24 0.71 8.01
N LYS A 102 -2.17 0.14 8.78
CA LYS A 102 -1.84 -0.70 9.95
C LYS A 102 -1.64 -2.15 9.49
N VAL A 103 -0.55 -2.77 9.94
CA VAL A 103 -0.17 -4.15 9.57
C VAL A 103 0.05 -4.99 10.83
N GLY A 104 -0.96 -5.75 11.26
CA GLY A 104 -0.95 -6.42 12.56
C GLY A 104 0.16 -7.47 12.76
N PRO A 105 0.46 -7.89 14.02
CA PRO A 105 0.13 -7.23 15.28
C PRO A 105 0.97 -5.97 15.52
N SER A 106 1.86 -5.60 14.59
CA SER A 106 2.67 -4.40 14.66
C SER A 106 1.85 -3.16 14.26
N HIS A 107 2.20 -2.01 14.82
CA HIS A 107 1.70 -0.73 14.33
C HIS A 107 2.71 -0.21 13.31
N PHE A 108 2.52 -0.53 12.04
CA PHE A 108 3.09 0.29 10.99
C PHE A 108 2.25 1.57 10.91
N VAL A 109 2.85 2.72 11.19
CA VAL A 109 2.19 4.04 11.09
C VAL A 109 3.08 4.92 10.22
N LYS A 110 3.00 4.71 8.90
CA LYS A 110 3.55 5.65 7.94
C LYS A 110 2.40 6.41 7.30
N ARG A 111 2.38 7.73 7.53
CA ARG A 111 1.56 8.68 6.77
C ARG A 111 1.91 8.53 5.30
N LEU A 112 1.07 7.80 4.58
CA LEU A 112 1.05 7.94 3.13
C LEU A 112 0.50 9.33 2.83
N PRO A 113 1.16 10.13 1.99
CA PRO A 113 0.53 11.32 1.47
C PRO A 113 -0.76 10.88 0.78
N SER A 114 -1.90 11.34 1.30
CA SER A 114 -3.26 11.09 0.81
C SER A 114 -3.47 11.44 -0.68
N ALA A 115 -2.47 12.04 -1.32
CA ALA A 115 -2.50 12.51 -2.69
C ALA A 115 -2.44 11.41 -3.77
N ARG A 116 -2.07 10.15 -3.47
CA ARG A 116 -1.80 9.15 -4.54
C ARG A 116 -2.53 7.81 -4.41
N VAL A 117 -2.98 7.44 -3.21
CA VAL A 117 -4.00 6.40 -3.03
C VAL A 117 -5.31 7.15 -2.93
N MET A 118 -6.20 7.02 -3.91
CA MET A 118 -7.51 7.64 -3.82
C MET A 118 -8.25 6.99 -2.64
N ILE A 119 -8.20 7.66 -1.48
CA ILE A 119 -8.97 7.36 -0.28
C ILE A 119 -10.17 8.32 -0.28
N PRO A 120 -11.34 7.92 -0.78
CA PRO A 120 -12.53 8.76 -0.73
C PRO A 120 -12.94 8.89 0.74
N GLY A 121 -12.97 10.14 1.24
CA GLY A 121 -13.26 10.47 2.64
C GLY A 121 -12.14 11.22 3.38
N SER A 122 -10.93 11.31 2.82
CA SER A 122 -9.79 12.02 3.46
C SER A 122 -9.76 13.55 3.18
N TRP A 123 -10.65 14.08 2.34
CA TRP A 123 -10.61 15.48 1.88
C TRP A 123 -11.31 16.48 2.81
N ASP A 124 -12.09 16.02 3.79
CA ASP A 124 -12.95 16.89 4.61
C ASP A 124 -12.22 17.62 5.76
N ARG A 125 -10.88 17.60 5.81
CA ARG A 125 -10.12 18.29 6.87
C ARG A 125 -8.89 19.07 6.41
N VAL A 126 -8.92 19.62 5.19
CA VAL A 126 -8.12 20.82 4.88
C VAL A 126 -8.97 22.04 5.26
N SER A 127 -8.95 22.40 6.53
CA SER A 127 -9.60 23.62 7.00
C SER A 127 -8.86 24.86 6.47
N HIS A 128 -9.59 25.62 5.65
CA HIS A 128 -9.48 27.05 5.34
C HIS A 128 -8.28 27.84 5.89
N GLY A 129 -7.53 28.48 4.97
CA GLY A 129 -6.58 29.54 5.29
C GLY A 129 -6.16 30.37 4.07
N ALA A 130 -6.90 31.48 3.88
CA ALA A 130 -6.56 32.74 3.18
C ALA A 130 -7.29 33.03 1.83
N PRO A 131 -8.00 34.17 1.72
CA PRO A 131 -8.45 34.72 0.45
C PRO A 131 -7.34 35.58 -0.16
N CYS A 132 -6.99 35.34 -1.43
CA CYS A 132 -6.23 36.30 -2.22
C CYS A 132 -7.11 36.79 -3.37
N SER A 133 -7.36 38.10 -3.35
CA SER A 133 -8.21 38.84 -4.27
C SER A 133 -7.67 38.83 -5.70
N ALA A 134 -8.63 38.74 -6.64
CA ALA A 134 -8.70 39.33 -7.98
C ALA A 134 -7.46 39.29 -8.90
N GLY A 135 -7.61 38.55 -10.01
CA GLY A 135 -6.82 38.70 -11.22
C GLY A 135 -7.28 37.74 -12.32
N SER A 136 -8.11 38.22 -13.26
CA SER A 136 -8.54 37.49 -14.45
C SER A 136 -7.36 37.05 -15.32
N LEU A 137 -7.39 35.81 -15.80
CA LEU A 137 -7.00 35.46 -17.18
C LEU A 137 -7.54 34.06 -17.53
N LEU A 138 -8.30 34.04 -18.63
CA LEU A 138 -8.87 32.87 -19.27
C LEU A 138 -7.77 31.91 -19.73
N LEU A 139 -7.94 30.61 -19.45
CA LEU A 139 -7.86 29.53 -20.44
C LEU A 139 -8.49 28.25 -19.84
N PRO A 140 -9.20 27.45 -20.65
CA PRO A 140 -10.00 26.33 -20.20
C PRO A 140 -9.17 25.04 -20.22
N LEU A 141 -9.28 24.26 -19.14
CA LEU A 141 -9.13 22.81 -19.19
C LEU A 141 -9.82 22.30 -17.93
N THR A 142 -11.14 22.20 -18.00
CA THR A 142 -11.85 21.16 -17.25
C THR A 142 -11.26 19.84 -17.74
N LEU A 143 -10.21 19.37 -17.07
CA LEU A 143 -9.81 17.97 -17.19
C LEU A 143 -11.04 17.17 -16.75
N PRO A 144 -11.70 16.42 -17.64
CA PRO A 144 -12.80 15.59 -17.24
C PRO A 144 -12.18 14.36 -16.59
N PHE A 145 -12.40 14.20 -15.28
CA PHE A 145 -12.02 13.03 -14.49
C PHE A 145 -10.50 12.75 -14.40
N PRO A 146 -9.92 12.52 -13.20
CA PRO A 146 -8.92 11.47 -13.16
C PRO A 146 -9.69 10.18 -13.40
N LEU A 147 -9.47 9.62 -14.59
CA LEU A 147 -9.74 8.24 -14.95
C LEU A 147 -9.68 7.33 -13.72
N LEU A 148 -10.65 6.44 -13.65
CA LEU A 148 -10.78 5.33 -12.72
C LEU A 148 -9.50 4.45 -12.75
N CYS A 149 -8.38 4.90 -12.20
CA CYS A 149 -7.17 4.11 -12.03
C CYS A 149 -7.24 3.41 -10.67
N SER A 150 -8.28 2.60 -10.51
CA SER A 150 -8.45 1.71 -9.36
C SER A 150 -7.89 0.34 -9.73
N LEU A 151 -6.58 0.26 -9.95
CA LEU A 151 -5.90 -1.02 -10.11
C LEU A 151 -4.79 -1.09 -9.08
N PHE A 152 -5.14 -1.47 -7.85
CA PHE A 152 -4.13 -1.89 -6.89
C PHE A 152 -3.81 -3.35 -7.09
N LEU A 153 -2.54 -3.63 -7.38
CA LEU A 153 -2.05 -4.98 -7.58
C LEU A 153 -1.37 -5.46 -6.30
N CYS A 154 -1.95 -6.47 -5.64
CA CYS A 154 -1.31 -7.16 -4.53
C CYS A 154 -0.31 -8.18 -5.11
N GLN A 155 0.99 -7.89 -5.05
CA GLN A 155 2.02 -8.81 -5.52
C GLN A 155 2.68 -9.55 -4.35
N ILE A 156 2.50 -10.87 -4.25
CA ILE A 156 3.16 -11.73 -3.25
C ILE A 156 4.36 -12.44 -3.90
N ASN A 157 5.57 -12.34 -3.35
CA ASN A 157 6.73 -13.15 -3.75
C ASN A 157 7.43 -13.73 -2.53
N THR A 158 7.94 -14.94 -2.66
CA THR A 158 8.80 -15.67 -1.69
C THR A 158 10.24 -15.77 -2.19
#